data_AF-A0A7G6WK68-F1
#
_entry.id   AF-A0A7G6WK68-F1
#
_cell.length_a   1.000
_cell.length_b   1.000
_cell.length_c   1.000
_cell.angle_alpha   90.00
_cell.angle_beta   90.00
_cell.angle_gamma   90.00
#
_symmetry.space_group_name_H-M   'P 1'
#
loop_
_entity.id
_entity.type
_entity.pdbx_description
1 polymer ?
#
loop_
_entity_poly.entity_id
_entity_poly.type
_entity_poly.pdbx_seq_one_letter_code
_entity_poly.pdbx_strand_id
1 'polypeptide(L)'
;MQEAVRRFEEQQKRRSIYWAIVALRRHAQQTLSTEMERVRVTQGSEANAEEVELALRRMLRQLLHVPTVRARELAEAGRQDDFAAAIEVLFGLVHPSAEAVPGGSDDLVRQELSVEPAFARPSFESLVMSAPLAF
;
A
#
# COMPACT_ATOMS: atom_id res chain seq x y z
N MET A 1 19.74 -25.25 20.10
CA MET A 1 18.41 -25.21 19.45
C MET A 1 17.59 -24.00 19.90
N GLN A 2 17.25 -23.85 21.18
CA GLN A 2 16.38 -22.75 21.67
C GLN A 2 16.95 -21.32 21.47
N GLU A 3 18.27 -21.13 21.53
CA GLU A 3 18.89 -19.81 21.22
C GLU A 3 18.77 -19.42 19.75
N ALA A 4 18.83 -20.40 18.84
CA ALA A 4 18.67 -20.16 17.40
C ALA A 4 17.21 -19.77 17.07
N VAL A 5 16.24 -20.41 17.73
CA VAL A 5 14.81 -20.08 17.60
C VAL A 5 14.55 -18.65 18.08
N ARG A 6 15.02 -18.28 19.28
CA ARG A 6 14.86 -16.91 19.82
C ARG A 6 15.45 -15.84 18.90
N ARG A 7 16.68 -16.05 18.39
CA ARG A 7 17.31 -15.10 17.44
C ARG A 7 16.52 -14.98 16.13
N PHE A 8 15.94 -16.08 15.64
CA PHE A 8 15.11 -16.06 14.44
C PHE A 8 13.81 -15.28 14.66
N GLU A 9 13.11 -15.52 15.76
CA GLU A 9 11.88 -14.80 16.14
C GLU A 9 12.14 -13.29 16.29
N GLU A 10 13.23 -12.90 16.96
CA GLU A 10 13.64 -11.50 17.10
C GLU A 10 13.92 -10.84 15.74
N GLN A 11 14.56 -11.56 14.81
CA GLN A 11 14.78 -11.06 13.45
C GLN A 11 13.47 -10.93 12.65
N GLN A 12 12.54 -11.88 12.80
CA GLN A 12 11.23 -11.80 12.14
C GLN A 12 10.43 -10.60 12.64
N LYS A 13 10.39 -10.38 13.96
CA LYS A 13 9.69 -9.23 14.57
C LYS A 13 10.22 -7.88 14.08
N ARG A 14 11.56 -7.75 13.99
CA ARG A 14 12.19 -6.53 13.45
C ARG A 14 11.87 -6.31 11.97
N ARG A 15 11.83 -7.38 11.17
CA ARG A 15 11.45 -7.28 9.74
C ARG A 15 9.98 -6.91 9.56
N SER A 16 9.11 -7.48 10.39
CA SER A 16 7.66 -7.25 10.34
C SER A 16 7.30 -5.76 10.45
N ILE A 17 7.87 -5.05 11.43
CA ILE A 17 7.56 -3.62 11.61
C ILE A 17 8.12 -2.73 10.51
N TYR A 18 9.34 -3.01 10.02
CA TYR A 18 9.92 -2.26 8.91
C TYR A 18 9.06 -2.41 7.66
N TRP A 19 8.63 -3.64 7.38
CA TRP A 19 7.72 -3.93 6.28
C TRP A 19 6.41 -3.13 6.43
N ALA A 20 5.77 -3.15 7.59
CA ALA A 20 4.50 -2.45 7.83
C ALA A 20 4.61 -0.93 7.59
N ILE A 21 5.71 -0.32 8.04
CA ILE A 21 6.01 1.11 7.79
C ILE A 21 6.14 1.39 6.29
N VAL A 22 6.89 0.55 5.57
CA VAL A 22 7.10 0.72 4.12
C VAL A 22 5.80 0.51 3.36
N ALA A 23 5.03 -0.51 3.72
CA ALA A 23 3.73 -0.82 3.13
C ALA A 23 2.76 0.36 3.29
N LEU A 24 2.62 0.90 4.50
CA LEU A 24 1.76 2.06 4.76
C LEU A 24 2.17 3.29 3.93
N ARG A 25 3.47 3.60 3.89
CA ARG A 25 3.98 4.75 3.12
C ARG A 25 3.71 4.58 1.62
N ARG A 26 3.93 3.38 1.09
CA ARG A 26 3.69 3.07 -0.32
C ARG A 26 2.20 3.18 -0.64
N HIS A 27 1.34 2.57 0.18
CA HIS A 27 -0.11 2.64 0.03
C HIS A 27 -0.58 4.09 -0.05
N ALA A 28 -0.19 4.92 0.90
CA ALA A 28 -0.56 6.33 0.94
C ALA A 28 -0.06 7.14 -0.29
N GLN A 29 1.15 6.86 -0.76
CA GLN A 29 1.70 7.49 -1.97
C GLN A 29 0.96 7.04 -3.23
N GLN A 30 0.59 5.76 -3.32
CA GLN A 30 -0.16 5.22 -4.45
C GLN A 30 -1.56 5.82 -4.52
N THR A 31 -2.28 5.90 -3.40
CA THR A 31 -3.58 6.56 -3.33
C THR A 31 -3.50 8.00 -3.84
N LEU A 32 -2.49 8.77 -3.39
CA LEU A 32 -2.30 10.13 -3.87
C LEU A 32 -2.04 10.17 -5.39
N SER A 33 -1.14 9.34 -5.90
CA SER A 33 -0.84 9.30 -7.33
C SER A 33 -2.09 8.98 -8.17
N THR A 34 -2.91 8.02 -7.72
CA THR A 34 -4.16 7.65 -8.39
C THR A 34 -5.17 8.80 -8.41
N GLU A 35 -5.33 9.52 -7.31
CA GLU A 35 -6.26 10.67 -7.29
C GLU A 35 -5.73 11.85 -8.08
N MET A 36 -4.41 12.10 -8.08
CA MET A 36 -3.83 13.18 -8.90
C MET A 36 -3.98 12.92 -10.39
N GLU A 37 -3.90 11.65 -10.83
CA GLU A 37 -4.19 11.29 -12.22
C GLU A 37 -5.63 11.69 -12.61
N ARG A 38 -6.60 11.42 -11.75
CA ARG A 38 -8.00 11.83 -11.96
C ARG A 38 -8.17 13.35 -12.00
N VAL A 39 -7.48 14.07 -11.12
CA VAL A 39 -7.50 15.55 -11.09
C VAL A 39 -6.97 16.12 -12.41
N ARG A 40 -5.86 15.59 -12.94
CA ARG A 40 -5.26 16.03 -14.21
C ARG A 40 -6.23 15.84 -15.38
N VAL A 41 -6.92 14.70 -15.44
CA VAL A 41 -7.94 14.43 -16.48
C VAL A 41 -9.13 15.39 -16.37
N THR A 42 -9.53 15.77 -15.15
CA THR A 42 -10.77 16.54 -14.92
C THR A 42 -10.58 18.06 -15.02
N GLN A 43 -9.45 18.61 -14.56
CA GLN A 43 -9.26 20.05 -14.33
C GLN A 43 -8.58 20.79 -15.48
N GLY A 44 -8.03 20.11 -16.50
CA GLY A 44 -7.51 20.70 -17.75
C GLY A 44 -6.31 21.65 -17.66
N SER A 45 -6.00 22.21 -16.48
CA SER A 45 -4.83 23.06 -16.22
C SER A 45 -3.82 22.32 -15.35
N GLU A 46 -2.69 21.95 -15.95
CA GLU A 46 -1.62 21.20 -15.31
C GLU A 46 -0.94 21.99 -14.19
N ALA A 47 -0.85 23.32 -14.32
CA ALA A 47 -0.25 24.21 -13.31
C ALA A 47 -0.99 24.14 -11.96
N ASN A 48 -2.32 24.02 -11.96
CA ASN A 48 -3.10 23.91 -10.72
C ASN A 48 -2.96 22.52 -10.08
N ALA A 49 -2.76 21.48 -10.90
CA ALA A 49 -2.62 20.12 -10.41
C ALA A 49 -1.30 19.92 -9.64
N GLU A 50 -0.21 20.56 -10.07
CA GLU A 50 1.09 20.47 -9.39
C GLU A 50 1.10 21.13 -8.01
N GLU A 51 0.49 22.31 -7.87
CA GLU A 51 0.37 23.00 -6.58
C GLU A 51 -0.47 22.20 -5.58
N VAL A 52 -1.60 21.65 -6.05
CA VAL A 52 -2.46 20.77 -5.25
C VAL A 52 -1.70 19.50 -4.85
N GLU A 53 -0.99 18.87 -5.78
CA GLU A 53 -0.19 17.68 -5.49
C GLU A 53 0.86 17.97 -4.41
N LEU A 54 1.57 19.11 -4.51
CA LEU A 54 2.57 19.50 -3.53
C LEU A 54 1.95 19.74 -2.14
N ALA A 55 0.78 20.39 -2.08
CA ALA A 55 0.05 20.60 -0.83
C ALA A 55 -0.38 19.25 -0.20
N LEU A 56 -0.93 18.34 -1.00
CA LEU A 56 -1.33 17.00 -0.54
C LEU A 56 -0.13 16.16 -0.09
N ARG A 57 1.01 16.22 -0.80
CA ARG A 57 2.25 15.56 -0.38
C ARG A 57 2.75 16.09 0.97
N ARG A 58 2.62 17.39 1.24
CA ARG A 58 2.95 17.99 2.55
C ARG A 58 2.02 17.47 3.64
N MET A 59 0.71 17.49 3.37
CA MET A 59 -0.30 16.93 4.28
C MET A 59 -0.03 15.46 4.60
N LEU A 60 0.26 14.65 3.58
CA LEU A 60 0.54 13.22 3.75
C LEU A 60 1.79 12.98 4.60
N ARG A 61 2.85 13.79 4.42
CA ARG A 61 4.03 13.73 5.29
C ARG A 61 3.70 14.00 6.75
N GLN A 62 2.84 14.99 7.02
CA GLN A 62 2.41 15.31 8.39
C GLN A 62 1.53 14.19 8.96
N LEU A 63 0.58 13.67 8.18
CA LEU A 63 -0.29 12.57 8.58
C LEU A 63 0.51 11.31 8.93
N LEU A 64 1.52 10.97 8.12
CA LEU A 64 2.34 9.78 8.31
C LEU A 64 3.43 9.93 9.39
N HIS A 65 3.62 11.12 9.95
CA HIS A 65 4.58 11.33 11.02
C HIS A 65 4.18 10.54 12.28
N VAL A 66 2.94 10.73 12.76
CA VAL A 66 2.45 10.07 13.97
C VAL A 66 2.51 8.53 13.88
N PRO A 67 1.97 7.85 12.86
CA PRO A 67 2.02 6.39 12.80
C PRO A 67 3.45 5.86 12.69
N THR A 68 4.37 6.56 12.04
CA THR A 68 5.77 6.13 11.96
C THR A 68 6.53 6.32 13.26
N VAL A 69 6.22 7.36 14.04
CA VAL A 69 6.74 7.52 15.42
C VAL A 69 6.18 6.43 16.32
N ARG A 70 4.87 6.18 16.30
CA ARG A 70 4.23 5.10 17.10
C ARG A 70 4.78 3.73 16.76
N ALA A 71 5.08 3.46 15.49
CA ALA A 71 5.75 2.22 15.10
C ALA A 71 7.12 2.07 15.79
N ARG A 72 7.95 3.13 15.80
CA ARG A 72 9.26 3.09 16.48
C ARG A 72 9.13 2.86 17.98
N GLU A 73 8.21 3.56 18.64
CA GLU A 73 7.95 3.38 20.08
C GLU A 73 7.50 1.94 20.40
N LEU A 74 6.63 1.34 19.58
CA LEU A 74 6.23 -0.06 19.73
C LEU A 74 7.39 -1.03 19.49
N ALA A 75 8.30 -0.73 18.57
CA ALA A 75 9.49 -1.54 18.36
C ALA A 75 10.44 -1.51 19.56
N GLU A 76 10.64 -0.33 20.16
CA GLU A 76 11.45 -0.17 21.37
C GLU A 76 10.82 -0.88 22.57
N ALA A 77 9.49 -0.89 22.65
CA ALA A 77 8.73 -1.64 23.66
C ALA A 77 8.63 -3.16 23.39
N GLY A 78 9.21 -3.67 22.30
CA GLY A 78 9.13 -5.09 21.92
C GLY A 78 7.73 -5.55 21.47
N ARG A 79 6.87 -4.60 21.08
CA ARG A 79 5.47 -4.78 20.64
C ARG A 79 5.32 -4.56 19.14
N GLN A 80 6.27 -5.04 18.34
CA GLN A 80 6.25 -4.86 16.87
C GLN A 80 5.00 -5.46 16.23
N ASP A 81 4.58 -6.63 16.73
CA ASP A 81 3.47 -7.40 16.18
C ASP A 81 2.14 -6.65 16.28
N ASP A 82 1.96 -5.83 17.33
CA ASP A 82 0.77 -4.99 17.52
C ASP A 82 0.63 -3.96 16.38
N PHE A 83 1.74 -3.36 15.94
CA PHE A 83 1.71 -2.41 14.83
C PHE A 83 1.40 -3.10 13.51
N ALA A 84 2.02 -4.26 13.24
CA ALA A 84 1.76 -5.04 12.03
C ALA A 84 0.29 -5.47 11.95
N ALA A 85 -0.27 -6.00 13.04
CA ALA A 85 -1.68 -6.38 13.13
C ALA A 85 -2.62 -5.18 12.92
N ALA A 86 -2.30 -4.02 13.51
CA ALA A 86 -3.11 -2.81 13.31
C ALA A 86 -3.11 -2.35 11.85
N ILE A 87 -1.97 -2.43 11.16
CA ILE A 87 -1.86 -2.05 9.75
C ILE A 87 -2.65 -3.01 8.84
N GLU A 88 -2.64 -4.30 9.15
CA GLU A 88 -3.48 -5.29 8.48
C GLU A 88 -4.98 -4.99 8.69
N VAL A 89 -5.41 -4.75 9.93
CA VAL A 89 -6.82 -4.47 10.25
C VAL A 89 -7.31 -3.15 9.62
N LEU A 90 -6.50 -2.09 9.67
CA LEU A 90 -6.92 -0.76 9.22
C LEU A 90 -6.80 -0.56 7.71
N PHE A 91 -5.83 -1.20 7.06
CA PHE A 91 -5.50 -0.94 5.65
C PHE A 91 -5.47 -2.20 4.78
N GLY A 92 -5.67 -3.40 5.35
CA GLY A 92 -5.58 -4.66 4.60
C GLY A 92 -4.18 -4.98 4.09
N LEU A 93 -3.14 -4.39 4.69
CA LEU A 93 -1.75 -4.57 4.25
C LEU A 93 -1.11 -5.74 5.00
N VAL A 94 -0.90 -6.86 4.29
CA VAL A 94 -0.37 -8.13 4.86
C VAL A 94 1.10 -8.34 4.53
N HIS A 95 1.88 -8.80 5.50
CA HIS A 95 3.30 -9.13 5.29
C HIS A 95 3.45 -10.26 4.26
N PRO A 96 4.37 -10.17 3.27
CA PRO A 96 4.51 -11.16 2.20
C PRO A 96 4.92 -12.55 2.70
N SER A 97 5.59 -12.64 3.86
CA SER A 97 5.88 -13.94 4.49
C SER A 97 4.70 -14.53 5.29
N ALA A 98 3.62 -13.79 5.53
CA ALA A 98 2.38 -14.35 6.09
C ALA A 98 1.54 -15.05 5.01
N GLU A 99 1.70 -14.65 3.74
CA GLU A 99 1.15 -15.37 2.58
C GLU A 99 1.95 -16.64 2.23
N ALA A 100 3.15 -16.80 2.78
CA ALA A 100 3.91 -18.04 2.70
C ALA A 100 3.25 -19.10 3.60
N VAL A 101 2.23 -19.77 3.07
CA VAL A 101 1.59 -20.96 3.63
C VAL A 101 2.66 -21.91 4.19
N PRO A 102 2.56 -22.35 5.47
CA PRO A 102 3.48 -23.35 6.00
C PRO A 102 3.12 -24.73 5.41
N GLY A 103 3.72 -25.02 4.25
CA GLY A 103 3.58 -26.30 3.56
C GLY A 103 3.44 -26.13 2.06
N GLY A 104 4.54 -26.31 1.32
CA GLY A 104 4.52 -26.34 -0.14
C GLY A 104 5.65 -25.60 -0.85
N SER A 105 6.82 -25.47 -0.25
CA SER A 105 8.03 -25.08 -0.99
C SER A 105 8.53 -26.27 -1.81
N ASP A 106 7.87 -26.59 -2.93
CA ASP A 106 8.55 -27.27 -4.05
C ASP A 106 7.88 -27.18 -5.44
N ASP A 107 6.71 -26.53 -5.64
CA ASP A 107 6.02 -26.64 -6.95
C ASP A 107 5.55 -25.34 -7.63
N LEU A 108 5.76 -24.15 -7.04
CA LEU A 108 5.20 -22.90 -7.61
C LEU A 108 6.20 -22.06 -8.43
N VAL A 109 7.51 -22.32 -8.35
CA VAL A 109 8.53 -21.57 -9.13
C VAL A 109 8.46 -21.88 -10.64
N ARG A 110 7.71 -22.90 -11.07
CA ARG A 110 7.53 -23.22 -12.50
C ARG A 110 6.33 -22.55 -13.17
N GLN A 111 5.36 -22.01 -12.43
CA GLN A 111 4.09 -21.55 -13.03
C GLN A 111 3.94 -20.01 -13.13
N GLU A 112 4.92 -19.23 -12.67
CA GLU A 112 4.87 -17.77 -12.64
C GLU A 112 5.60 -17.10 -13.83
N LEU A 113 5.63 -17.75 -15.00
CA LEU A 113 6.12 -17.19 -16.27
C LEU A 113 5.03 -17.05 -17.34
N SER A 114 3.74 -17.05 -16.98
CA SER A 114 2.65 -16.90 -17.97
C SER A 114 1.39 -16.15 -17.50
N VAL A 115 1.49 -15.22 -16.54
CA VAL A 115 0.33 -14.40 -16.16
C VAL A 115 0.61 -12.92 -16.40
N GLU A 116 0.06 -12.41 -17.51
CA GLU A 116 -0.14 -10.98 -17.74
C GLU A 116 -0.92 -10.36 -16.56
N PRO A 117 -0.51 -9.21 -16.01
CA PRO A 117 -1.25 -8.59 -14.92
C PRO A 117 -2.57 -8.00 -15.45
N ALA A 118 -3.66 -8.72 -15.18
CA ALA A 118 -5.02 -8.23 -15.32
C ALA A 118 -5.32 -7.13 -14.29
N PHE A 119 -4.77 -5.93 -14.50
CA PHE A 119 -5.37 -4.71 -13.96
C PHE A 119 -6.65 -4.44 -14.74
N ALA A 120 -7.74 -5.04 -14.28
CA ALA A 120 -9.07 -4.79 -14.80
C ALA A 120 -9.35 -3.27 -14.77
N ARG A 121 -9.39 -2.67 -15.96
CA ARG A 121 -9.94 -1.33 -16.18
C ARG A 121 -11.41 -1.34 -15.76
N PRO A 122 -11.91 -0.41 -14.93
CA PRO A 122 -13.33 -0.15 -14.95
C PRO A 122 -13.69 0.45 -16.31
N SER A 123 -14.43 -0.30 -17.11
CA SER A 123 -15.02 0.13 -18.38
C SER A 123 -15.93 1.34 -18.13
N PHE A 124 -15.61 2.50 -18.70
CA PHE A 124 -16.43 3.71 -18.59
C PHE A 124 -17.20 4.06 -19.87
N GLU A 125 -17.35 3.15 -20.84
CA GLU A 125 -18.16 3.42 -22.03
C GLU A 125 -19.11 2.27 -22.38
N SER A 126 -20.38 2.45 -22.02
CA SER A 126 -21.50 2.51 -22.98
C SER A 126 -22.84 2.58 -22.23
N LEU A 127 -23.21 3.78 -21.80
CA LEU A 127 -24.60 4.18 -21.95
C LEU A 127 -24.65 5.25 -23.04
N VAL A 128 -24.92 4.73 -24.23
CA VAL A 128 -25.13 5.38 -25.51
C VAL A 128 -26.30 6.36 -25.41
N MET A 129 -25.98 7.63 -25.66
CA MET A 129 -26.54 8.44 -26.74
C MET A 129 -28.00 8.97 -26.65
N SER A 130 -28.09 10.25 -27.05
CA SER A 130 -29.22 10.90 -27.74
C SER A 130 -30.14 11.81 -26.91
N ALA A 131 -29.82 13.11 -26.91
CA ALA A 131 -30.83 14.14 -27.12
C ALA A 131 -30.18 15.34 -27.88
N PRO A 132 -30.79 15.85 -28.96
CA PRO A 132 -30.19 16.87 -29.81
C PRO A 132 -30.35 18.29 -29.21
N LEU A 133 -29.42 19.16 -29.62
CA LEU A 133 -29.53 20.61 -29.54
C LEU A 133 -30.80 21.08 -30.26
N ALA A 134 -31.60 21.93 -29.61
CA ALA A 134 -32.54 22.81 -30.29
C ALA A 134 -32.72 24.12 -29.49
N PHE A 135 -32.26 25.20 -30.14
CA PHE A 135 -32.51 26.64 -29.93
C PHE A 135 -32.04 27.32 -28.64
#